data_AF-A0A946VBT8-F1
#
_entry.id   AF-A0A946VBT8-F1
#
_cell.length_a   1.000
_cell.length_b   1.000
_cell.length_c   1.000
_cell.angle_alpha   90.00
_cell.angle_beta   90.00
_cell.angle_gamma   90.00
#
_symmetry.space_group_name_H-M   'P 1'
#
loop_
_entity.id
_entity.type
_entity.pdbx_description
1 polymer ?
#
loop_
_entity_poly.entity_id
_entity_poly.type
_entity_poly.pdbx_seq_one_letter_code
_entity_poly.pdbx_strand_id
1 'polypeptide(L)'
;AAPPVRYQNVYGIDMPNSKELIAAGRTEEEVCAEIGADWLVFQDMKDLVKAVGKWNKDIKAFDASVFTGEYITGDISGDYLNALQATRSDAAKKDRRDKDNEVIDMHNTA
;
A
#
# COMPACT_ATOMS: atom_id res chain seq x y z
N ALA A 1 8.76 1.64 -14.18
CA ALA A 1 9.09 2.17 -12.84
C ALA A 1 7.83 2.81 -12.28
N ALA A 2 7.80 3.15 -11.00
CA ALA A 2 6.67 3.86 -10.37
C ALA A 2 7.21 4.82 -9.31
N PRO A 3 6.46 5.86 -8.92
CA PRO A 3 6.74 6.65 -7.74
C PRO A 3 6.66 5.78 -6.47
N PRO A 4 7.24 6.23 -5.35
CA PRO A 4 7.18 5.49 -4.10
C PRO A 4 5.73 5.36 -3.62
N VAL A 5 5.31 4.14 -3.30
CA VAL A 5 3.97 3.85 -2.76
C VAL A 5 3.99 4.14 -1.26
N ARG A 6 3.27 5.18 -0.84
CA ARG A 6 3.32 5.72 0.53
C ARG A 6 1.99 5.61 1.27
N TYR A 7 0.89 5.42 0.54
CA TYR A 7 -0.47 5.43 1.08
C TYR A 7 -1.26 4.22 0.59
N GLN A 8 -2.30 3.86 1.33
CA GLN A 8 -3.15 2.72 1.04
C GLN A 8 -4.20 3.07 -0.03
N ASN A 9 -4.57 2.11 -0.89
CA ASN A 9 -5.67 2.28 -1.83
C ASN A 9 -6.99 1.91 -1.14
N VAL A 10 -8.03 2.66 -1.46
CA VAL A 10 -9.38 2.48 -0.90
C VAL A 10 -10.45 2.32 -1.99
N TYR A 11 -10.02 2.20 -3.25
CA TYR A 11 -10.88 2.13 -4.44
C TYR A 11 -10.86 0.74 -5.10
N GLY A 12 -10.59 -0.31 -4.32
CA GLY A 12 -10.72 -1.71 -4.72
C GLY A 12 -9.43 -2.41 -5.15
N ILE A 13 -8.29 -1.71 -5.18
CA ILE A 13 -6.99 -2.37 -5.34
C ILE A 13 -6.52 -2.83 -3.96
N ASP A 14 -6.26 -4.13 -3.82
CA ASP A 14 -5.75 -4.67 -2.57
C ASP A 14 -4.28 -4.28 -2.35
N MET A 15 -4.00 -3.68 -1.19
CA MET A 15 -2.68 -3.25 -0.77
C MET A 15 -2.48 -3.53 0.73
N PRO A 16 -1.24 -3.75 1.18
CA PRO A 16 -0.94 -3.94 2.60
C PRO A 16 -1.24 -2.66 3.41
N ASN A 17 -1.16 -2.76 4.73
CA ASN A 17 -1.31 -1.60 5.60
C ASN A 17 -0.24 -0.53 5.25
N SER A 18 -0.56 0.76 5.32
CA SER A 18 0.43 1.82 5.11
C SER A 18 1.71 1.62 5.94
N LYS A 19 1.63 1.07 7.16
CA LYS A 19 2.81 0.79 8.00
C LYS A 19 3.71 -0.33 7.47
N GLU A 20 3.17 -1.20 6.63
CA GLU A 20 3.90 -2.30 5.98
C GLU A 20 4.53 -1.84 4.66
N LEU A 21 4.16 -0.67 4.14
CA LEU A 21 4.79 -0.07 2.98
C LEU A 21 6.17 0.47 3.38
N ILE A 22 7.22 -0.05 2.76
CA ILE A 22 8.59 0.35 3.07
C ILE A 22 8.84 1.85 2.88
N ALA A 23 8.17 2.47 1.92
CA ALA A 23 8.31 3.90 1.62
C ALA A 23 7.34 4.79 2.41
N ALA A 24 6.44 4.24 3.24
CA ALA A 24 5.57 5.09 4.07
C ALA A 24 6.39 5.82 5.14
N GLY A 25 6.34 7.16 5.11
CA GLY A 25 7.04 8.00 6.06
C GLY A 25 8.57 7.98 5.97
N ARG A 26 9.16 7.36 4.94
CA ARG A 26 10.62 7.24 4.75
C ARG A 26 11.13 7.98 3.52
N THR A 27 12.33 8.52 3.56
CA THR A 27 12.97 9.09 2.35
C THR A 27 13.46 7.98 1.41
N GLU A 28 13.81 8.33 0.18
CA GLU A 28 14.31 7.33 -0.79
C GLU A 28 15.65 6.75 -0.34
N GLU A 29 16.49 7.55 0.33
CA GLU A 29 17.76 7.13 0.91
C GLU A 29 17.55 6.13 2.06
N GLU A 30 16.57 6.38 2.93
CA GLU A 30 16.21 5.46 4.01
C GLU A 30 15.69 4.14 3.45
N VAL A 31 14.86 4.18 2.41
CA VAL A 31 14.39 2.95 1.74
C VAL A 31 15.55 2.21 1.09
N CYS A 32 16.48 2.92 0.42
CA CYS A 32 17.65 2.33 -0.21
C CYS A 32 18.54 1.60 0.82
N ALA A 33 18.77 2.23 1.96
CA ALA A 33 19.53 1.65 3.07
C ALA A 33 18.82 0.43 3.67
N GLU A 34 17.51 0.52 3.89
CA GLU A 34 16.70 -0.57 4.47
C GLU A 34 16.71 -1.84 3.60
N ILE A 35 16.67 -1.69 2.27
CA ILE A 35 16.75 -2.82 1.34
C ILE A 35 18.18 -3.29 1.06
N GLY A 36 19.20 -2.58 1.55
CA GLY A 36 20.61 -2.88 1.32
C GLY A 36 21.06 -2.70 -0.13
N ALA A 37 20.45 -1.78 -0.88
CA ALA A 37 20.84 -1.51 -2.26
C ALA A 37 21.96 -0.46 -2.33
N ASP A 38 22.86 -0.61 -3.32
CA ASP A 38 23.88 0.40 -3.63
C ASP A 38 23.26 1.70 -4.18
N TRP A 39 22.13 1.57 -4.88
CA TRP A 39 21.38 2.69 -5.44
C TRP A 39 19.92 2.33 -5.67
N LEU A 40 19.02 3.28 -5.44
CA LEU A 40 17.58 3.18 -5.64
C LEU A 40 17.09 4.40 -6.41
N VAL A 41 16.18 4.19 -7.36
CA VAL A 41 15.53 5.26 -8.11
C VAL A 41 14.05 4.97 -8.22
N PHE A 42 13.23 5.94 -7.83
CA PHE A 42 11.80 5.94 -8.11
C PHE A 42 11.48 6.77 -9.35
N GLN A 43 10.35 6.48 -10.00
CA GLN A 43 9.88 7.32 -11.10
C GLN A 43 9.21 8.58 -10.57
N ASP A 44 9.44 9.71 -11.23
CA ASP A 44 8.70 10.94 -10.96
C ASP A 44 7.20 10.79 -11.23
N MET A 45 6.38 11.26 -10.27
CA MET A 45 4.92 11.26 -10.40
C MET A 45 4.45 12.02 -11.65
N LYS A 46 5.08 13.16 -11.94
CA LYS A 46 4.77 13.99 -13.12
C LYS A 46 5.02 13.23 -14.42
N ASP A 47 6.07 12.41 -14.46
CA ASP A 47 6.43 11.66 -15.65
C ASP A 47 5.55 10.43 -15.83
N LEU A 48 5.09 9.81 -14.74
CA LEU A 48 4.05 8.79 -14.80
C LEU A 48 2.76 9.34 -15.41
N VAL A 49 2.25 10.49 -14.92
CA VAL A 49 1.04 11.13 -15.46
C VAL A 49 1.19 11.47 -16.94
N LYS A 50 2.32 12.05 -17.34
CA LYS A 50 2.61 12.37 -18.75
C LYS A 50 2.67 11.11 -19.61
N ALA A 51 3.31 10.05 -19.13
CA ALA A 51 3.47 8.81 -19.88
C ALA A 51 2.13 8.15 -20.19
N VAL A 52 1.21 8.12 -19.21
CA VAL A 52 -0.13 7.56 -19.40
C VAL A 52 -1.03 8.51 -20.21
N GLY A 53 -1.03 9.81 -19.87
CA GLY A 53 -1.85 10.82 -20.55
C GLY A 53 -1.52 11.04 -22.03
N LYS A 54 -0.33 10.63 -22.49
CA LYS A 54 0.05 10.65 -23.91
C LYS A 54 -0.91 9.85 -24.79
N TRP A 55 -1.50 8.78 -24.26
CA TRP A 55 -2.36 7.86 -25.01
C TRP A 55 -3.80 8.34 -25.11
N ASN A 56 -4.27 9.16 -24.15
CA ASN A 56 -5.60 9.74 -24.18
C ASN A 56 -5.58 11.14 -23.53
N LYS A 57 -5.70 12.17 -24.37
CA LYS A 57 -5.69 13.59 -23.95
C LYS A 57 -6.99 14.05 -23.30
N ASP A 58 -8.05 13.24 -23.36
CA ASP A 58 -9.33 13.56 -22.73
C ASP A 58 -9.29 13.30 -21.22
N ILE A 59 -8.40 12.41 -20.76
CA ILE A 59 -8.15 12.17 -19.34
C ILE A 59 -7.42 13.39 -18.76
N LYS A 60 -8.06 14.10 -17.83
CA LYS A 60 -7.52 15.32 -17.21
C LYS A 60 -6.79 15.08 -15.90
N ALA A 61 -7.14 14.01 -15.19
CA ALA A 61 -6.56 13.64 -13.92
C ALA A 61 -6.62 12.12 -13.73
N PHE A 62 -5.76 11.61 -12.87
CA PHE A 62 -5.70 10.20 -12.47
C PHE A 62 -5.86 10.12 -10.96
N ASP A 63 -6.45 9.03 -10.48
CA ASP A 63 -6.29 8.69 -9.07
C ASP A 63 -4.84 8.27 -8.82
N ALA A 64 -4.14 9.08 -8.02
CA ALA A 64 -2.75 8.86 -7.62
C ALA A 64 -2.62 8.77 -6.10
N SER A 65 -3.74 8.50 -5.41
CA SER A 65 -3.88 8.49 -3.96
C SER A 65 -2.77 7.70 -3.25
N VAL A 66 -2.38 6.55 -3.81
CA VAL A 66 -1.32 5.68 -3.26
C VAL A 66 0.07 6.31 -3.23
N PHE A 67 0.31 7.32 -4.08
CA PHE A 67 1.58 8.04 -4.20
C PHE A 67 1.53 9.41 -3.49
N THR A 68 0.42 10.13 -3.63
CA THR A 68 0.29 11.53 -3.15
C THR A 68 -0.42 11.66 -1.81
N GLY A 69 -1.28 10.69 -1.46
CA GLY A 69 -2.17 10.77 -0.30
C GLY A 69 -3.43 11.60 -0.55
N GLU A 70 -3.63 12.09 -1.77
CA GLU A 70 -4.80 12.87 -2.17
C GLU A 70 -5.90 11.92 -2.69
N TYR A 71 -6.98 11.77 -1.92
CA TYR A 71 -8.11 10.91 -2.27
C TYR A 71 -9.24 11.73 -2.89
N ILE A 72 -9.58 11.41 -4.14
CA ILE A 72 -10.52 12.21 -4.96
C ILE A 72 -11.95 12.32 -4.39
N THR A 73 -12.42 11.36 -3.58
CA THR A 73 -13.77 11.37 -3.01
C THR A 73 -13.92 12.36 -1.85
N GLY A 74 -12.82 12.85 -1.26
CA GLY A 74 -12.81 13.89 -0.22
C GLY A 74 -13.37 13.47 1.16
N ASP A 75 -13.93 12.28 1.27
CA ASP A 75 -14.45 11.66 2.51
C ASP A 75 -13.43 10.74 3.19
N ILE A 76 -12.29 10.50 2.56
CA ILE A 76 -11.21 9.68 3.08
C ILE A 76 -10.39 10.48 4.09
N SER A 77 -10.72 10.30 5.37
CA SER A 77 -9.98 10.89 6.49
C SER A 77 -8.85 9.98 6.98
N GLY A 78 -7.89 10.55 7.71
CA GLY A 78 -6.87 9.77 8.42
C GLY A 78 -7.50 8.76 9.40
N ASP A 79 -8.59 9.13 10.06
CA ASP A 79 -9.33 8.24 10.96
C ASP A 79 -9.96 7.05 10.23
N TYR A 80 -10.52 7.27 9.04
CA TYR A 80 -11.03 6.20 8.19
C TYR A 80 -9.92 5.22 7.79
N LEU A 81 -8.77 5.74 7.36
CA LEU A 81 -7.62 4.91 7.01
C LEU A 81 -7.10 4.11 8.21
N ASN A 82 -7.03 4.71 9.39
CA ASN A 82 -6.63 4.04 10.63
C ASN A 82 -7.61 2.92 11.02
N ALA A 83 -8.93 3.18 10.92
CA ALA A 83 -9.95 2.18 11.19
C ALA A 83 -9.89 1.00 10.20
N LEU A 84 -9.67 1.30 8.92
CA LEU A 84 -9.49 0.29 7.87
C LEU A 84 -8.24 -0.58 8.13
N GLN A 85 -7.13 0.05 8.53
CA GLN A 85 -5.91 -0.64 8.91
C GLN A 85 -6.09 -1.56 10.12
N ALA A 86 -6.80 -1.10 11.16
CA ALA A 86 -7.09 -1.91 12.35
C ALA A 86 -7.91 -3.16 11.98
N THR A 87 -8.98 -2.96 11.19
CA THR A 87 -9.86 -4.06 10.74
C THR A 87 -9.08 -5.12 9.96
N ARG A 88 -8.19 -4.71 9.05
CA ARG A 88 -7.35 -5.63 8.27
C ARG A 88 -6.32 -6.37 9.13
N SER A 89 -5.71 -5.67 10.08
CA SER A 89 -4.74 -6.26 11.00
C SER A 89 -5.39 -7.35 11.87
N ASP A 90 -6.62 -7.11 12.32
CA ASP A 90 -7.37 -8.09 13.12
C ASP A 90 -7.86 -9.28 12.29
N ALA A 91 -8.29 -9.04 11.04
CA ALA A 91 -8.62 -10.13 10.12
C ALA A 91 -7.40 -11.03 9.84
N ALA A 92 -6.22 -10.44 9.60
CA ALA A 92 -4.99 -11.19 9.37
C ALA A 92 -4.51 -11.96 10.63
N LYS A 93 -4.73 -11.41 11.83
CA LYS A 93 -4.46 -12.12 13.09
C LYS A 93 -5.42 -13.28 13.31
N LYS A 94 -6.71 -13.09 12.99
CA LYS A 94 -7.72 -14.14 13.11
C LYS A 94 -7.42 -15.29 12.15
N ASP A 95 -7.10 -15.01 10.89
CA ASP A 95 -6.74 -16.05 9.90
C ASP A 95 -5.50 -16.86 10.34
N ARG A 96 -4.47 -16.19 10.90
CA ARG A 96 -3.31 -16.89 11.47
C ARG A 96 -3.69 -17.78 12.65
N ARG A 97 -4.51 -17.28 13.57
CA ARG A 97 -4.96 -18.04 14.75
C ARG A 97 -5.79 -19.26 14.35
N ASP A 98 -6.68 -19.10 13.37
CA ASP A 98 -7.53 -20.18 12.88
C ASP A 98 -6.66 -21.26 12.19
N LYS A 99 -5.64 -20.88 11.40
CA LYS A 99 -4.65 -21.80 10.85
C LYS A 99 -3.80 -22.51 11.91
N ASP A 100 -3.35 -21.80 12.95
CA ASP A 100 -2.59 -22.40 14.04
C ASP A 100 -3.44 -23.43 14.82
N ASN A 101 -4.73 -23.14 15.01
CA ASN A 101 -5.68 -24.08 15.62
C ASN A 101 -5.91 -25.32 14.76
N GLU A 102 -6.07 -25.19 13.44
CA GLU A 102 -6.21 -26.34 12.53
C GLU A 102 -4.98 -27.27 12.56
N VAL A 103 -3.77 -26.71 12.68
CA VAL A 103 -2.52 -27.49 12.79
C VAL A 103 -2.45 -28.25 14.14
N ILE A 104 -2.96 -27.66 15.22
CA ILE A 104 -2.99 -28.30 16.54
C ILE A 104 -3.97 -29.49 16.57
N ASP A 105 -5.15 -29.35 15.96
CA ASP A 105 -6.16 -30.41 15.93
C ASP A 105 -5.70 -31.65 15.12
N MET A 106 -4.73 -31.50 14.21
CA MET A 106 -4.20 -32.62 13.42
C MET A 106 -3.27 -33.55 14.19
N HIS A 107 -2.78 -33.14 15.37
CA HIS A 107 -1.80 -33.91 16.16
C HIS A 107 -2.38 -34.72 17.31
N ASN A 108 -3.71 -34.77 17.48
CA ASN A 108 -4.36 -35.46 18.60
C ASN A 108 -5.32 -36.59 18.16
N THR A 109 -4.88 -37.41 17.20
CA THR A 109 -5.48 -38.73 16.95
C THR A 109 -4.44 -39.82 17.22
N ALA A 110 -4.31 -40.18 18.50
CA ALA A 110 -3.62 -41.39 18.96
C ALA A 110 -4.52 -42.13 19.94
#